data_AF-A0A2T6E2I2-F1
#
_entry.id   AF-A0A2T6E2I2-F1
#
_cell.length_a   1.000
_cell.length_b   1.000
_cell.length_c   1.000
_cell.angle_alpha   90.00
_cell.angle_beta   90.00
_cell.angle_gamma   90.00
#
_symmetry.space_group_name_H-M   'P 1'
#
loop_
_entity.id
_entity.type
_entity.pdbx_description
1 polymer ?
#
loop_
_entity_poly.entity_id
_entity_poly.type
_entity_poly.pdbx_seq_one_letter_code
_entity_poly.pdbx_strand_id
1 'polypeptide(L)'
;MKHPVIFGAAVCVASLLYADQTTIRVDARPVVVTTEEATDGPQALSQAVLARIDKEGWKDVIYDAATPDKAYLFYTQRTWRGGSVSQVKVTFWKATRMDGKTTVESWVYVLDPTDVNLFLDEEFARVAARFKTGGK
;
A
#
# COMPACT_ATOMS: atom_id res chain seq x y z
N MET A 1 13.36 22.10 2.88
CA MET A 1 13.64 21.78 1.46
C MET A 1 12.57 20.80 1.00
N LYS A 2 11.74 21.18 0.03
CA LYS A 2 10.67 20.34 -0.52
C LYS A 2 11.29 19.40 -1.54
N HIS A 3 11.30 18.10 -1.25
CA HIS A 3 11.77 17.11 -2.22
C HIS A 3 10.69 16.90 -3.31
N PRO A 4 11.10 16.74 -4.58
CA PRO A 4 10.18 16.37 -5.64
C PRO A 4 9.62 14.98 -5.35
N VAL A 5 8.30 14.83 -5.52
CA VAL A 5 7.58 13.55 -5.37
C VAL A 5 8.15 12.55 -6.37
N ILE A 6 9.02 11.66 -5.90
CA ILE A 6 9.48 10.51 -6.68
C ILE A 6 8.37 9.47 -6.57
N PHE A 7 7.78 9.13 -7.72
CA PHE A 7 6.79 8.07 -7.97
C PHE A 7 6.89 6.89 -7.00
N GLY A 8 6.15 7.00 -5.90
CA GLY A 8 6.02 5.97 -4.88
C GLY A 8 4.60 6.08 -4.33
N ALA A 9 3.73 5.19 -4.79
CA ALA A 9 2.40 4.93 -4.23
C ALA A 9 1.36 6.08 -4.15
N ALA A 10 1.66 7.33 -4.55
CA ALA A 10 0.69 8.41 -4.54
C ALA A 10 -0.61 7.97 -5.23
N VAL A 11 -1.71 7.89 -4.48
CA VAL A 11 -2.99 7.52 -5.05
C VAL A 11 -3.38 8.69 -5.97
N CYS A 12 -3.49 8.45 -7.27
CA CYS A 12 -4.04 9.41 -8.22
C CYS A 12 -5.49 9.72 -7.84
N VAL A 13 -5.69 10.67 -6.94
CA VAL A 13 -7.00 11.23 -6.65
C VAL A 13 -6.85 12.74 -6.59
N ALA A 14 -7.81 13.44 -7.18
CA ALA A 14 -7.80 14.88 -7.39
C ALA A 14 -7.79 15.73 -6.09
N SER A 15 -7.69 15.06 -4.93
CA SER A 15 -8.06 15.61 -3.62
C SER A 15 -7.02 15.30 -2.53
N LEU A 16 -5.81 14.94 -2.94
CA LEU A 16 -4.65 14.78 -2.05
C LEU A 16 -4.26 16.14 -1.45
N LEU A 17 -4.26 16.23 -0.12
CA LEU A 17 -3.88 17.42 0.63
C LEU A 17 -2.41 17.35 1.09
N TYR A 18 -1.95 16.15 1.43
CA TYR A 18 -0.62 15.91 1.98
C TYR A 18 -0.19 14.48 1.69
N ALA A 19 1.13 14.28 1.51
CA ALA A 19 1.76 12.98 1.48
C ALA A 19 3.14 13.07 2.15
N ASP A 20 3.44 12.07 2.97
CA ASP A 20 4.77 11.81 3.52
C ASP A 20 5.19 10.39 3.19
N GLN A 21 6.48 10.19 2.96
CA GLN A 21 7.03 8.88 2.68
C GLN A 21 8.31 8.68 3.47
N THR A 22 8.37 7.56 4.19
CA THR A 22 9.54 7.14 4.94
C THR A 22 9.86 5.68 4.65
N THR A 23 11.11 5.30 4.88
CA THR A 23 11.51 3.89 4.87
C THR A 23 11.85 3.49 6.29
N ILE A 24 11.09 2.52 6.82
CA ILE A 24 11.36 1.93 8.14
C ILE A 24 11.85 0.49 7.97
N ARG A 25 12.35 -0.10 9.05
CA ARG A 25 12.54 -1.56 9.12
C ARG A 25 11.38 -2.18 9.89
N VAL A 26 10.75 -3.17 9.28
CA VAL A 26 9.81 -4.05 9.97
C VAL A 26 10.47 -5.43 9.97
N ASP A 27 10.89 -5.85 11.16
CA ASP A 27 11.78 -7.02 11.34
C ASP A 27 13.05 -6.89 10.47
N ALA A 28 13.34 -7.91 9.66
CA ALA A 28 14.49 -7.92 8.78
C ALA A 28 14.27 -7.13 7.47
N ARG A 29 13.05 -6.68 7.16
CA ARG A 29 12.73 -6.11 5.84
C ARG A 29 12.62 -4.58 5.86
N PRO A 30 13.19 -3.88 4.86
CA PRO A 30 12.87 -2.49 4.62
C PRO A 30 11.43 -2.38 4.09
N VAL A 31 10.71 -1.37 4.58
CA VAL A 31 9.31 -1.11 4.21
C VAL A 31 9.17 0.36 3.89
N VAL A 32 8.62 0.64 2.72
CA VAL A 32 8.23 2.00 2.35
C VAL A 32 6.86 2.25 2.96
N VAL A 33 6.78 3.23 3.87
CA VAL A 33 5.55 3.66 4.49
C VAL A 33 5.18 5.02 3.92
N THR A 34 3.99 5.10 3.33
CA THR A 34 3.43 6.34 2.82
C THR A 34 2.18 6.67 3.61
N THR A 35 2.13 7.89 4.14
CA THR A 35 0.96 8.44 4.84
C THR A 35 0.43 9.61 4.04
N GLU A 36 -0.87 9.61 3.74
CA GLU A 36 -1.51 10.64 2.94
C GLU A 36 -2.75 11.19 3.65
N GLU A 37 -3.11 12.42 3.33
CA GLU A 37 -4.40 13.02 3.70
C GLU A 37 -5.17 13.37 2.43
N ALA A 38 -6.44 12.99 2.37
CA ALA A 38 -7.33 13.27 1.25
C ALA A 38 -8.73 13.70 1.73
N THR A 39 -9.47 14.39 0.87
CA THR A 39 -10.87 14.75 1.17
C THR A 39 -11.88 13.68 0.73
N ASP A 40 -11.51 12.82 -0.23
CA ASP A 40 -12.35 11.71 -0.69
C ASP A 40 -12.61 10.68 0.41
N GLY A 41 -13.75 10.00 0.33
CA GLY A 41 -14.07 8.91 1.24
C GLY A 41 -13.21 7.67 1.01
N PRO A 42 -12.87 6.89 2.07
CA PRO A 42 -12.14 5.62 1.98
C PRO A 42 -12.61 4.67 0.88
N GLN A 43 -13.91 4.54 0.66
CA GLN A 43 -14.44 3.70 -0.42
C GLN A 43 -14.03 4.20 -1.82
N ALA A 44 -14.12 5.50 -2.08
CA ALA A 44 -13.70 6.09 -3.34
C ALA A 44 -12.19 5.95 -3.55
N LEU A 45 -11.40 6.15 -2.49
CA LEU A 45 -9.94 5.95 -2.51
C LEU A 45 -9.59 4.48 -2.81
N SER A 46 -10.27 3.51 -2.18
CA SER A 46 -10.06 2.08 -2.43
C SER A 46 -10.30 1.74 -3.91
N GLN A 47 -11.41 2.23 -4.48
CA GLN A 47 -11.73 2.03 -5.90
C GLN A 47 -10.69 2.67 -6.83
N ALA A 48 -10.17 3.84 -6.47
CA ALA A 48 -9.09 4.48 -7.22
C ALA A 48 -7.79 3.67 -7.19
N VAL A 49 -7.43 3.09 -6.04
CA VAL A 49 -6.27 2.18 -5.92
C VAL A 49 -6.47 0.95 -6.79
N LEU A 50 -7.63 0.30 -6.72
CA LEU A 50 -7.95 -0.88 -7.55
C LEU A 50 -7.85 -0.57 -9.05
N ALA A 51 -8.46 0.53 -9.49
CA ALA A 51 -8.40 0.97 -10.87
C ALA A 51 -6.98 1.33 -11.34
N ARG A 52 -6.12 1.82 -10.43
CA ARG A 52 -4.70 2.07 -10.72
C ARG A 52 -3.96 0.74 -10.92
N ILE A 53 -4.05 -0.17 -9.96
CA ILE A 53 -3.27 -1.41 -9.99
C ILE A 53 -3.70 -2.34 -11.14
N ASP A 54 -4.96 -2.25 -11.58
CA ASP A 54 -5.44 -2.95 -12.78
C ASP A 54 -4.74 -2.49 -14.06
N LYS A 55 -4.30 -1.23 -14.12
CA LYS A 55 -3.57 -0.67 -15.27
C LYS A 55 -2.07 -0.95 -15.23
N GLU A 56 -1.52 -1.24 -14.04
CA GLU A 56 -0.09 -1.44 -13.82
C GLU A 56 0.38 -2.88 -14.16
N GLY A 57 -0.54 -3.76 -14.57
CA GLY A 57 -0.22 -5.10 -15.06
C GLY A 57 -0.68 -6.20 -14.10
N TRP A 58 0.14 -7.23 -13.95
CA TRP A 58 -0.25 -8.44 -13.22
C TRP A 58 -0.32 -8.19 -11.71
N LYS A 59 -1.50 -8.41 -11.12
CA LYS A 59 -1.82 -8.15 -9.71
C LYS A 59 -2.69 -9.24 -9.11
N ASP A 60 -2.51 -9.51 -7.83
CA ASP A 60 -3.42 -10.32 -7.02
C ASP A 60 -3.98 -9.46 -5.88
N VAL A 61 -5.30 -9.28 -5.82
CA VAL A 61 -5.96 -8.69 -4.65
C VAL A 61 -6.33 -9.82 -3.72
N ILE A 62 -5.77 -9.79 -2.50
CA ILE A 62 -5.92 -10.85 -1.51
C ILE A 62 -6.96 -10.49 -0.46
N TYR A 63 -7.09 -9.20 -0.15
CA TYR A 63 -8.14 -8.68 0.72
C TYR A 63 -8.61 -7.32 0.24
N ASP A 64 -9.92 -7.14 0.18
CA ASP A 64 -10.59 -5.87 -0.08
C ASP A 64 -11.81 -5.77 0.83
N ALA A 65 -11.82 -4.73 1.66
CA ALA A 65 -12.97 -4.39 2.46
C ALA A 65 -13.08 -2.87 2.54
N ALA A 66 -14.20 -2.33 2.08
CA ALA A 66 -14.45 -0.90 2.08
C ALA A 66 -15.85 -0.57 2.61
N THR A 67 -15.91 0.45 3.45
CA THR A 67 -17.11 1.13 3.91
C THR A 67 -16.93 2.64 3.67
N PRO A 68 -17.98 3.46 3.84
CA PRO A 68 -17.87 4.90 3.66
C PRO A 68 -16.79 5.56 4.53
N ASP A 69 -16.52 5.02 5.73
CA ASP A 69 -15.59 5.62 6.71
C ASP A 69 -14.27 4.87 6.86
N LYS A 70 -14.14 3.69 6.26
CA LYS A 70 -12.92 2.88 6.39
C LYS A 70 -12.71 1.97 5.21
N ALA A 71 -11.47 1.83 4.76
CA ALA A 71 -11.13 0.87 3.72
C ALA A 71 -9.80 0.20 4.02
N TYR A 72 -9.66 -1.03 3.54
CA TYR A 72 -8.49 -1.87 3.68
C TYR A 72 -8.27 -2.62 2.38
N LEU A 73 -7.04 -2.59 1.89
CA LEU A 73 -6.60 -3.36 0.75
C LEU A 73 -5.32 -4.10 1.10
N PHE A 74 -5.24 -5.35 0.65
CA PHE A 74 -4.02 -6.13 0.61
C PHE A 74 -3.88 -6.73 -0.78
N TYR A 75 -2.78 -6.41 -1.45
CA TYR A 75 -2.56 -6.87 -2.81
C TYR A 75 -1.07 -7.05 -3.11
N THR A 76 -0.79 -7.80 -4.16
CA THR A 76 0.56 -7.94 -4.71
C THR A 76 0.61 -7.50 -6.17
N GLN A 77 1.78 -7.02 -6.61
CA GLN A 77 2.04 -6.64 -8.00
C GLN A 77 3.38 -7.23 -8.44
N ARG A 78 3.45 -7.76 -9.67
CA ARG A 78 4.65 -8.38 -10.21
C ARG A 78 5.28 -7.49 -11.27
N THR A 79 6.57 -7.21 -11.13
CA THR A 79 7.37 -6.55 -12.17
C THR A 79 8.07 -7.63 -12.99
N TRP A 80 7.99 -7.52 -14.32
CA TRP A 80 8.64 -8.44 -15.24
C TRP A 80 9.86 -7.77 -15.89
N ARG A 81 10.97 -8.52 -16.00
CA ARG A 81 12.16 -8.08 -16.73
C ARG A 81 12.82 -9.29 -17.38
N GLY A 82 13.07 -9.22 -18.69
CA GLY A 82 13.76 -10.29 -19.41
C GLY A 82 13.00 -11.63 -19.45
N GLY A 83 11.67 -11.61 -19.44
CA GLY A 83 10.83 -12.81 -19.52
C GLY A 83 10.58 -13.52 -18.19
N SER A 84 11.10 -13.02 -17.07
CA SER A 84 10.83 -13.53 -15.73
C SER A 84 10.28 -12.42 -14.82
N VAL A 85 9.63 -12.84 -13.74
CA VAL A 85 9.31 -11.93 -12.63
C VAL A 85 10.62 -11.53 -11.99
N SER A 86 10.88 -10.22 -11.91
CA SER A 86 12.10 -9.67 -11.32
C SER A 86 11.88 -9.14 -9.90
N GLN A 87 10.63 -8.88 -9.52
CA GLN A 87 10.27 -8.31 -8.23
C GLN A 87 8.79 -8.52 -7.95
N VAL A 88 8.44 -8.71 -6.67
CA VAL A 88 7.05 -8.69 -6.19
C VAL A 88 6.90 -7.59 -5.16
N LYS A 89 5.96 -6.67 -5.40
CA LYS A 89 5.52 -5.70 -4.41
C LYS A 89 4.36 -6.28 -3.63
N VAL A 90 4.42 -6.19 -2.31
CA VAL A 90 3.34 -6.59 -1.41
C VAL A 90 2.90 -5.35 -0.66
N THR A 91 1.64 -4.96 -0.84
CA THR A 91 1.12 -3.70 -0.31
C THR A 91 -0.01 -3.94 0.66
N PHE A 92 0.15 -3.40 1.87
CA PHE A 92 -0.93 -3.20 2.83
C PHE A 92 -1.35 -1.75 2.74
N TRP A 93 -2.64 -1.50 2.62
CA TRP A 93 -3.19 -0.16 2.47
C TRP A 93 -4.44 -0.03 3.34
N LYS A 94 -4.59 1.10 4.01
CA LYS A 94 -5.79 1.43 4.77
C LYS A 94 -6.12 2.90 4.60
N ALA A 95 -7.40 3.21 4.61
CA ALA A 95 -7.93 4.56 4.70
C ALA A 95 -8.93 4.63 5.85
N THR A 96 -8.88 5.70 6.64
CA THR A 96 -9.83 5.96 7.73
C THR A 96 -10.29 7.39 7.65
N ARG A 97 -11.61 7.59 7.65
CA ARG A 97 -12.22 8.92 7.67
C ARG A 97 -12.48 9.36 9.11
N MET A 98 -12.08 10.58 9.44
CA MET A 98 -12.37 11.23 10.70
C MET A 98 -12.54 12.73 10.43
N ASP A 99 -13.60 13.32 10.98
CA ASP A 99 -13.89 14.77 10.90
C ASP A 99 -13.84 15.34 9.47
N GLY A 100 -14.40 14.59 8.50
CA GLY A 100 -14.49 15.01 7.10
C GLY A 100 -13.19 14.89 6.29
N LYS A 101 -12.11 14.41 6.90
CA LYS A 101 -10.83 14.12 6.26
C LYS A 101 -10.53 12.63 6.29
N THR A 102 -9.77 12.17 5.32
CA THR A 102 -9.36 10.76 5.23
C THR A 102 -7.86 10.67 5.34
N THR A 103 -7.38 9.93 6.34
CA THR A 103 -5.98 9.55 6.44
C THR A 103 -5.79 8.20 5.79
N VAL A 104 -4.81 8.11 4.91
CA VAL A 104 -4.39 6.89 4.23
C VAL A 104 -3.01 6.51 4.74
N GLU A 105 -2.78 5.22 4.97
CA GLU A 105 -1.47 4.68 5.28
C GLU A 105 -1.25 3.45 4.40
N SER A 106 -0.06 3.35 3.79
CA SER A 106 0.33 2.20 2.99
C SER A 106 1.72 1.73 3.34
N TRP A 107 1.89 0.41 3.46
CA TRP A 107 3.16 -0.26 3.70
C TRP A 107 3.47 -1.12 2.48
N VAL A 108 4.57 -0.81 1.81
CA VAL A 108 5.01 -1.50 0.59
C VAL A 108 6.30 -2.25 0.86
N TYR A 109 6.20 -3.57 0.80
CA TYR A 109 7.32 -4.49 0.81
C TYR A 109 7.75 -4.76 -0.61
N VAL A 110 9.05 -4.68 -0.86
CA VAL A 110 9.65 -5.03 -2.15
C VAL A 110 10.42 -6.32 -1.94
N LEU A 111 9.94 -7.40 -2.54
CA LEU A 111 10.46 -8.74 -2.34
C LEU A 111 11.10 -9.27 -3.62
N ASP A 112 12.16 -10.06 -3.43
CA ASP A 112 12.60 -11.00 -4.46
C ASP A 112 11.49 -12.05 -4.68
N PRO A 113 11.23 -12.49 -5.92
CA PRO A 113 10.26 -13.55 -6.18
C PRO A 113 10.44 -14.82 -5.33
N THR A 114 11.67 -15.18 -4.95
CA THR A 114 11.93 -16.36 -4.11
C THR A 114 11.49 -16.18 -2.66
N ASP A 115 11.38 -14.94 -2.18
CA ASP A 115 11.02 -14.61 -0.80
C ASP A 115 9.51 -14.52 -0.57
N VAL A 116 8.71 -14.55 -1.63
CA VAL A 116 7.27 -14.28 -1.55
C VAL A 116 6.55 -15.31 -0.70
N ASN A 117 6.83 -16.60 -0.90
CA ASN A 117 6.19 -17.67 -0.12
C ASN A 117 6.57 -17.57 1.36
N LEU A 118 7.86 -17.33 1.65
CA LEU A 118 8.32 -17.10 3.01
C LEU A 118 7.57 -15.93 3.68
N PHE A 119 7.42 -14.82 2.95
CA PHE A 119 6.69 -13.66 3.45
C PHE A 119 5.23 -14.00 3.75
N LEU A 120 4.54 -14.67 2.81
CA LEU A 120 3.12 -14.98 2.94
C LEU A 120 2.84 -16.02 4.04
N ASP A 121 3.69 -17.03 4.17
CA ASP A 121 3.48 -18.14 5.11
C ASP A 121 3.93 -17.78 6.53
N GLU A 122 5.07 -17.10 6.68
CA GLU A 122 5.70 -16.93 7.98
C GLU A 122 5.61 -15.51 8.54
N GLU A 123 5.59 -14.47 7.70
CA GLU A 123 5.68 -13.08 8.13
C GLU A 123 4.33 -12.35 8.10
N PHE A 124 3.46 -12.72 7.16
CA PHE A 124 2.22 -12.01 6.84
C PHE A 124 1.36 -11.73 8.08
N ALA A 125 1.08 -12.75 8.89
CA ALA A 125 0.20 -12.60 10.04
C ALA A 125 0.73 -11.56 11.05
N ARG A 126 2.05 -11.54 11.29
CA ARG A 126 2.69 -10.59 12.20
C ARG A 126 2.71 -9.18 11.62
N VAL A 127 3.03 -9.05 10.33
CA VAL A 127 3.01 -7.76 9.61
C VAL A 127 1.61 -7.17 9.58
N ALA A 128 0.60 -7.96 9.19
CA ALA A 128 -0.80 -7.53 9.14
C ALA A 128 -1.30 -7.06 10.53
N ALA A 129 -0.91 -7.77 11.59
CA ALA A 129 -1.23 -7.36 12.97
C ALA A 129 -0.64 -6.00 13.32
N ARG A 130 0.64 -5.76 13.01
CA ARG A 130 1.31 -4.45 13.25
C ARG A 130 0.68 -3.33 12.43
N PHE A 131 0.36 -3.59 11.17
CA PHE A 131 -0.28 -2.60 10.29
C PHE A 131 -1.66 -2.18 10.81
N LYS A 132 -2.43 -3.14 11.37
CA LYS A 132 -3.74 -2.87 11.98
C LYS A 132 -3.63 -1.95 13.20
N THR A 133 -2.60 -2.10 14.03
CA THR A 133 -2.43 -1.31 15.26
C THR A 133 -1.77 0.05 15.04
N GLY A 134 -1.20 0.31 13.85
CA GLY A 134 -0.39 1.49 13.56
C GLY A 134 0.98 1.33 14.22
N GLY A 135 2.03 1.14 13.43
CA GLY A 135 3.38 0.86 13.93
C GLY A 135 3.81 1.87 14.98
N LYS A 136 3.87 1.43 16.24
CA LYS A 136 4.53 2.11 17.35
C LYS A 136 5.75 1.31 17.74
#